data_AF-A0A4Q2UB36-F1
#
_entry.id   AF-A0A4Q2UB36-F1
#
_cell.length_a   1.000
_cell.length_b   1.000
_cell.length_c   1.000
_cell.angle_alpha   90.00
_cell.angle_beta   90.00
_cell.angle_gamma   90.00
#
_symmetry.space_group_name_H-M   'P 1'
#
loop_
_entity.id
_entity.type
_entity.pdbx_description
1 polymer ?
#
loop_
_entity_poly.entity_id
_entity_poly.type
_entity_poly.pdbx_seq_one_letter_code
_entity_poly.pdbx_strand_id
1 'polypeptide(L)'
;MEAKANKSVRFGGDTDLKFSKLSEKLGRSKQELFGQMVDYFYKSQKDPGDLNDELLKKELGQGINRIISFIKTQEKEALIPIMADQREVQRSLSFLIKQFDAFFNFDDQNYIHGFYLDSQGERQQETQNVLTQQKELHKHQQTMAAELQKLLSETRTYQNEVRTHREGKSALKAKFRALLDNYIQQRDALNTLTQGRAVKDLQEHTRSQVDNL
;
A
#
# COMPACT_ATOMS: atom_id res chain seq x y z
N MET A 1 -18.65 -99.96 12.44
CA MET A 1 -18.04 -99.84 13.80
C MET A 1 -16.55 -99.99 13.62
N GLU A 2 -15.78 -98.92 13.82
CA GLU A 2 -14.33 -99.00 13.83
C GLU A 2 -13.86 -99.83 15.03
N ALA A 3 -12.90 -100.73 14.81
CA ALA A 3 -12.29 -101.50 15.87
C ALA A 3 -11.56 -100.56 16.84
N LYS A 4 -12.12 -100.37 18.04
CA LYS A 4 -11.49 -99.54 19.08
C LYS A 4 -10.26 -100.27 19.62
N ALA A 5 -9.07 -99.77 19.27
CA ALA A 5 -7.84 -100.26 19.85
C ALA A 5 -7.67 -99.71 21.28
N ASN A 6 -7.68 -100.58 22.29
CA ASN A 6 -7.41 -100.20 23.68
C ASN A 6 -5.90 -99.99 23.87
N LYS A 7 -5.43 -98.77 23.61
CA LYS A 7 -4.04 -98.35 23.83
C LYS A 7 -3.99 -97.31 24.95
N SER A 8 -2.96 -97.39 25.80
CA SER A 8 -2.74 -96.46 26.89
C SER A 8 -1.52 -95.59 26.60
N VAL A 9 -1.65 -94.27 26.77
CA VAL A 9 -0.57 -93.30 26.63
C VAL A 9 -0.29 -92.71 28.01
N ARG A 10 0.97 -92.74 28.44
CA ARG A 10 1.40 -92.19 29.72
C ARG A 10 1.96 -90.78 29.51
N PHE A 11 1.56 -89.85 30.37
CA PHE A 11 2.07 -88.48 30.40
C PHE A 11 2.10 -87.99 31.86
N GLY A 12 2.86 -86.92 32.12
CA GLY A 12 3.02 -86.37 33.47
C GLY A 12 1.76 -85.68 34.01
N GLY A 13 1.72 -85.45 35.32
CA GLY A 13 0.58 -84.83 36.02
C GLY A 13 0.24 -83.42 35.50
N ASP A 14 1.24 -82.62 35.14
CA ASP A 14 1.02 -81.28 34.56
C ASP A 14 0.33 -81.32 33.20
N THR A 15 0.68 -82.32 32.38
CA THR A 15 0.04 -82.55 31.09
C THR A 15 -1.40 -83.00 31.29
N ASP A 16 -1.67 -83.84 32.31
CA ASP A 16 -3.04 -84.23 32.64
C ASP A 16 -3.90 -83.04 33.07
N LEU A 17 -3.34 -82.13 33.87
CA LEU A 17 -4.05 -80.92 34.29
C LEU A 17 -4.40 -80.02 33.09
N LYS A 18 -3.42 -79.76 32.19
CA LYS A 18 -3.65 -79.00 30.96
C LYS A 18 -4.69 -79.68 30.07
N PHE A 19 -4.61 -80.99 29.96
CA PHE A 19 -5.52 -81.77 29.12
C PHE A 19 -6.95 -81.76 29.68
N SER A 20 -7.11 -81.89 31.00
CA SER A 20 -8.40 -81.78 31.69
C SER A 20 -9.04 -80.41 31.46
N LYS A 21 -8.29 -79.32 31.67
CA LYS A 21 -8.78 -77.96 31.43
C LYS A 21 -9.19 -77.73 29.97
N LEU A 22 -8.44 -78.27 29.02
CA LEU A 22 -8.76 -78.16 27.59
C LEU A 22 -10.03 -78.96 27.23
N SER A 23 -10.15 -80.16 27.79
CA SER A 23 -11.32 -81.04 27.66
C SER A 23 -12.59 -80.37 28.19
N GLU A 24 -12.53 -79.80 29.39
CA GLU A 24 -13.62 -79.07 30.03
C GLU A 24 -14.01 -77.82 29.24
N LYS A 25 -13.03 -77.01 28.82
CA LYS A 25 -13.28 -75.78 28.04
C LYS A 25 -13.99 -76.05 26.71
N LEU A 26 -13.66 -77.17 26.06
CA LEU A 26 -14.22 -77.55 24.76
C LEU A 26 -15.47 -78.44 24.90
N GLY A 27 -15.86 -78.83 26.12
CA GLY A 27 -17.02 -79.68 26.39
C GLY A 27 -16.92 -81.09 25.80
N ARG A 28 -15.70 -81.66 25.73
CA ARG A 28 -15.43 -82.96 25.10
C ARG A 28 -14.79 -83.91 26.11
N SER A 29 -14.90 -85.22 25.90
CA SER A 29 -14.11 -86.17 26.69
C SER A 29 -12.62 -86.13 26.28
N LYS A 30 -11.72 -86.51 27.20
CA LYS A 30 -10.28 -86.60 26.92
C LYS A 30 -9.99 -87.50 25.70
N GLN A 31 -10.71 -88.61 25.56
CA GLN A 31 -10.52 -89.53 24.44
C GLN A 31 -10.91 -88.91 23.09
N GLU A 32 -12.06 -88.24 23.02
CA GLU A 32 -12.53 -87.57 21.80
C GLU A 32 -11.62 -86.40 21.42
N LEU A 33 -11.18 -85.63 22.41
CA LEU A 33 -10.25 -84.52 22.18
C LEU A 33 -8.91 -85.03 21.66
N PHE A 34 -8.38 -86.13 22.22
CA PHE A 34 -7.15 -86.75 21.73
C PHE A 34 -7.27 -87.20 20.26
N GLY A 35 -8.35 -87.93 19.92
CA GLY A 35 -8.57 -88.38 18.55
C GLY A 35 -8.64 -87.22 17.55
N GLN A 36 -9.36 -86.16 17.91
CA GLN A 36 -9.46 -84.95 17.08
C GLN A 36 -8.14 -84.20 16.96
N MET A 37 -7.32 -84.16 18.02
CA MET A 37 -5.99 -83.56 17.95
C MET A 37 -5.10 -84.33 16.98
N VAL A 38 -5.09 -85.66 17.06
CA VAL A 38 -4.33 -86.52 16.14
C VAL A 38 -4.80 -86.31 14.69
N ASP A 39 -6.10 -86.32 14.45
CA ASP A 39 -6.68 -86.06 13.11
C ASP A 39 -6.34 -84.65 12.61
N TYR A 40 -6.36 -83.66 13.49
CA TYR A 40 -6.03 -82.28 13.16
C TYR A 40 -4.57 -82.13 12.74
N PHE A 41 -3.62 -82.68 13.52
CA PHE A 41 -2.21 -82.63 13.17
C PHE A 41 -1.91 -83.46 11.92
N TYR A 42 -2.55 -84.61 11.76
CA TYR A 42 -2.42 -85.42 10.55
C TYR A 42 -2.97 -84.72 9.30
N LYS A 43 -4.10 -84.00 9.39
CA LYS A 43 -4.66 -83.28 8.23
C LYS A 43 -3.95 -81.96 7.94
N SER A 44 -3.57 -81.22 8.98
CA SER A 44 -2.93 -79.91 8.83
C SER A 44 -1.43 -80.01 8.55
N GLN A 45 -0.82 -81.18 8.79
CA GLN A 45 0.63 -81.42 8.66
C GLN A 45 1.46 -80.43 9.50
N LYS A 46 0.85 -79.81 10.52
CA LYS A 46 1.53 -78.87 11.43
C LYS A 46 2.24 -79.63 12.53
N ASP A 47 3.47 -79.25 12.82
CA ASP A 47 4.23 -79.80 13.94
C ASP A 47 3.75 -79.19 15.28
N PRO A 48 3.19 -79.97 16.22
CA PRO A 48 2.82 -79.48 17.55
C PRO A 48 4.00 -78.99 18.39
N GLY A 49 5.24 -79.31 18.01
CA GLY A 49 6.46 -78.76 18.61
C GLY A 49 6.84 -77.37 18.11
N ASP A 50 6.29 -76.92 16.97
CA ASP A 50 6.63 -75.64 16.34
C ASP A 50 5.74 -74.49 16.82
N LEU A 51 5.86 -74.18 18.11
CA LEU A 51 5.20 -73.02 18.74
C LEU A 51 5.76 -71.67 18.25
N ASN A 52 6.97 -71.68 17.68
CA ASN A 52 7.70 -70.47 17.35
C ASN A 52 7.13 -69.82 16.07
N ASP A 53 6.71 -70.61 15.10
CA ASP A 53 6.15 -70.13 13.82
C ASP A 53 4.81 -69.39 13.96
N GLU A 54 3.90 -69.89 14.80
CA GLU A 54 2.59 -69.25 15.01
C GLU A 54 2.73 -67.95 15.83
N LEU A 55 3.65 -67.94 16.81
CA LEU A 55 3.96 -66.72 17.57
C LEU A 55 4.64 -65.67 16.69
N LEU A 56 5.60 -66.09 15.85
CA LEU A 56 6.27 -65.22 14.90
C LEU A 56 5.29 -64.61 13.89
N LYS A 57 4.40 -65.40 13.30
CA LYS A 57 3.35 -64.89 12.39
C LYS A 57 2.44 -63.87 13.06
N LYS A 58 2.07 -64.11 14.33
CA LYS A 58 1.25 -63.19 15.10
C LYS A 58 1.97 -61.87 15.38
N GLU A 59 3.23 -61.91 15.79
CA GLU A 59 4.03 -60.70 16.04
C GLU A 59 4.32 -59.94 14.75
N LEU A 60 4.63 -60.63 13.66
CA LEU A 60 4.82 -60.02 12.34
C LEU A 60 3.53 -59.33 11.85
N GLY A 61 2.38 -59.99 11.99
CA GLY A 61 1.07 -59.43 11.66
C GLY A 61 0.74 -58.19 12.51
N GLN A 62 1.04 -58.22 13.80
CA GLN A 62 0.88 -57.05 14.68
C GLN A 62 1.83 -55.91 14.28
N GLY A 63 3.09 -56.22 13.97
CA GLY A 63 4.07 -55.24 13.49
C GLY A 63 3.61 -54.55 12.21
N ILE A 64 3.17 -55.33 11.21
CA ILE A 64 2.62 -54.80 9.95
C ILE A 64 1.42 -53.89 10.22
N ASN A 65 0.49 -54.30 11.09
CA ASN A 65 -0.68 -53.48 11.42
C ASN A 65 -0.31 -52.16 12.12
N ARG A 66 0.70 -52.15 12.98
CA ARG A 66 1.22 -50.91 13.60
C ARG A 66 1.82 -49.98 12.56
N ILE A 67 2.63 -50.52 11.63
CA ILE A 67 3.23 -49.75 10.54
C ILE A 67 2.14 -49.14 9.64
N ILE A 68 1.14 -49.93 9.23
CA ILE A 68 0.03 -49.44 8.41
C ILE A 68 -0.73 -48.34 9.14
N SER A 69 -1.01 -48.52 10.43
CA SER A 69 -1.71 -47.51 11.23
C SER A 69 -0.90 -46.21 11.32
N PHE A 70 0.41 -46.33 11.52
CA PHE A 70 1.32 -45.18 11.54
C PHE A 70 1.36 -44.44 10.21
N ILE A 71 1.46 -45.15 9.08
CA ILE A 71 1.42 -44.56 7.74
C ILE A 71 0.11 -43.80 7.52
N LYS A 72 -1.03 -44.38 7.91
CA LYS A 72 -2.33 -43.70 7.81
C LYS A 72 -2.40 -42.43 8.65
N THR A 73 -1.83 -42.45 9.84
CA THR A 73 -1.73 -41.25 10.69
C THR A 73 -0.84 -40.20 10.04
N GLN A 74 0.35 -40.58 9.55
CA GLN A 74 1.24 -39.65 8.82
C GLN A 74 0.57 -39.05 7.58
N GLU A 75 -0.15 -39.86 6.82
CA GLU A 75 -0.89 -39.39 5.65
C GLU A 75 -1.92 -38.33 6.04
N LYS A 76 -2.72 -38.62 7.07
CA LYS A 76 -3.79 -37.74 7.53
C LYS A 76 -3.30 -36.46 8.19
N GLU A 77 -2.30 -36.57 9.07
CA GLU A 77 -1.88 -35.48 9.95
C GLU A 77 -0.77 -34.62 9.37
N ALA A 78 0.01 -35.15 8.42
CA ALA A 78 1.13 -34.42 7.83
C ALA A 78 1.02 -34.29 6.31
N LEU A 79 0.94 -35.40 5.57
CA LEU A 79 1.04 -35.35 4.10
C LEU A 79 -0.13 -34.60 3.45
N ILE A 80 -1.36 -34.87 3.88
CA ILE A 80 -2.54 -34.18 3.35
C ILE A 80 -2.49 -32.66 3.62
N PRO A 81 -2.22 -32.20 4.86
CA PRO A 81 -2.02 -30.78 5.14
C PRO A 81 -0.90 -30.14 4.30
N ILE A 82 0.27 -30.77 4.21
CA ILE A 82 1.40 -30.24 3.41
C ILE A 82 0.98 -30.06 1.94
N MET A 83 0.26 -31.01 1.37
CA MET A 83 -0.26 -30.89 -0.01
C MET A 83 -1.35 -29.83 -0.15
N ALA A 84 -2.13 -29.55 0.90
CA ALA A 84 -3.09 -28.45 0.91
C ALA A 84 -2.37 -27.10 0.91
N ASP A 85 -1.41 -26.92 1.82
CA ASP A 85 -0.61 -25.70 1.94
C ASP A 85 0.19 -25.44 0.66
N GLN A 86 0.79 -26.49 0.07
CA GLN A 86 1.50 -26.37 -1.21
C GLN A 86 0.60 -25.87 -2.34
N ARG A 87 -0.66 -26.32 -2.39
CA ARG A 87 -1.64 -25.84 -3.38
C ARG A 87 -2.02 -24.39 -3.15
N GLU A 88 -2.11 -23.94 -1.91
CA GLU A 88 -2.37 -22.53 -1.58
C GLU A 88 -1.21 -21.62 -2.00
N VAL A 89 0.02 -22.04 -1.72
CA VAL A 89 1.23 -21.32 -2.16
C VAL A 89 1.28 -21.25 -3.69
N GLN A 90 1.03 -22.35 -4.40
CA GLN A 90 0.99 -22.33 -5.87
C GLN A 90 -0.06 -21.38 -6.44
N ARG A 91 -1.26 -21.31 -5.83
CA ARG A 91 -2.30 -20.35 -6.24
C ARG A 91 -1.84 -18.91 -6.03
N SER A 92 -1.23 -18.63 -4.88
CA SER A 92 -0.73 -17.30 -4.52
C SER A 92 0.38 -16.85 -5.47
N LEU A 93 1.34 -17.73 -5.76
CA LEU A 93 2.41 -17.46 -6.73
C LEU A 93 1.85 -17.26 -8.14
N SER A 94 0.90 -18.10 -8.56
CA SER A 94 0.26 -17.96 -9.87
C SER A 94 -0.49 -16.63 -10.00
N PHE A 95 -1.12 -16.14 -8.93
CA PHE A 95 -1.75 -14.83 -8.90
C PHE A 95 -0.70 -13.71 -8.98
N LEU A 96 0.38 -13.81 -8.20
CA LEU A 96 1.46 -12.82 -8.23
C LEU A 96 2.09 -12.70 -9.62
N ILE A 97 2.37 -13.83 -10.27
CA ILE A 97 2.90 -13.87 -11.64
C ILE A 97 1.94 -13.17 -12.59
N LYS A 98 0.63 -13.44 -12.53
CA LYS A 98 -0.35 -12.73 -13.38
C LYS A 98 -0.37 -11.23 -13.16
N GLN A 99 -0.26 -10.77 -11.92
CA GLN A 99 -0.18 -9.33 -11.61
C GLN A 99 1.12 -8.72 -12.14
N PHE A 100 2.23 -9.44 -11.97
CA PHE A 100 3.53 -9.03 -12.48
C PHE A 100 3.52 -8.93 -14.01
N ASP A 101 2.98 -9.92 -14.71
CA ASP A 101 2.86 -9.93 -16.17
C ASP A 101 1.93 -8.81 -16.65
N ALA A 102 0.81 -8.55 -15.98
CA ALA A 102 -0.06 -7.42 -16.33
C ALA A 102 0.65 -6.06 -16.19
N PHE A 103 1.55 -5.94 -15.21
CA PHE A 103 2.26 -4.70 -14.92
C PHE A 103 3.51 -4.48 -15.79
N PHE A 104 4.28 -5.54 -16.06
CA PHE A 104 5.58 -5.51 -16.74
C PHE A 104 5.66 -6.27 -18.06
N ASN A 105 4.54 -6.84 -18.54
CA ASN A 105 4.36 -7.61 -19.79
C ASN A 105 5.58 -7.62 -20.71
N PHE A 106 6.28 -8.74 -20.79
CA PHE A 106 7.48 -8.86 -21.61
C PHE A 106 7.11 -9.39 -23.00
N ASP A 107 7.65 -8.81 -24.05
CA ASP A 107 7.54 -9.39 -25.39
C ASP A 107 8.54 -10.55 -25.60
N ASP A 108 8.45 -11.21 -26.76
CA ASP A 108 9.35 -12.31 -27.15
C ASP A 108 10.84 -11.89 -27.21
N GLN A 109 11.14 -10.59 -27.13
CA GLN A 109 12.49 -10.02 -27.14
C GLN A 109 12.92 -9.50 -25.75
N ASN A 110 12.14 -9.78 -24.70
CA ASN A 110 12.34 -9.32 -23.32
C ASN A 110 12.27 -7.79 -23.13
N TYR A 111 11.62 -7.05 -24.05
CA TYR A 111 11.27 -5.66 -23.76
C TYR A 111 10.07 -5.62 -22.83
N ILE A 112 10.18 -4.77 -21.81
CA ILE A 112 9.08 -4.45 -20.91
C ILE A 112 8.03 -3.71 -21.72
N HIS A 113 6.77 -4.09 -21.56
CA HIS A 113 5.58 -3.43 -22.06
C HIS A 113 4.50 -3.48 -20.97
N GLY A 114 3.35 -2.84 -21.17
CA GLY A 114 2.23 -2.87 -20.24
C GLY A 114 2.14 -1.65 -19.32
N PHE A 115 1.30 -1.77 -18.30
CA PHE A 115 0.80 -0.63 -17.51
C PHE A 115 1.92 0.27 -16.95
N TYR A 116 3.05 -0.32 -16.55
CA TYR A 116 4.16 0.46 -16.03
C TYR A 116 4.69 1.48 -17.05
N LEU A 117 5.04 1.04 -18.26
CA LEU A 117 5.59 1.93 -19.28
C LEU A 117 4.57 2.95 -19.77
N ASP A 118 3.32 2.54 -19.96
CA ASP A 118 2.24 3.44 -20.34
C ASP A 118 2.11 4.56 -19.29
N SER A 119 2.08 4.19 -18.01
CA SER A 119 2.01 5.17 -16.92
C SER A 119 3.22 6.09 -16.83
N GLN A 120 4.42 5.60 -17.20
CA GLN A 120 5.62 6.44 -17.25
C GLN A 120 5.56 7.41 -18.43
N GLY A 121 5.06 6.97 -19.58
CA GLY A 121 4.86 7.81 -20.76
C GLY A 121 3.87 8.94 -20.48
N GLU A 122 2.73 8.62 -19.89
CA GLU A 122 1.71 9.62 -19.49
C GLU A 122 2.30 10.65 -18.51
N ARG A 123 2.98 10.20 -17.45
CA ARG A 123 3.62 11.11 -16.48
C ARG A 123 4.67 12.01 -17.11
N GLN A 124 5.45 11.51 -18.06
CA GLN A 124 6.41 12.33 -18.79
C GLN A 124 5.70 13.39 -19.63
N GLN A 125 4.63 13.02 -20.33
CA GLN A 125 3.84 13.96 -21.12
C GLN A 125 3.20 15.03 -20.23
N GLU A 126 2.60 14.66 -19.11
CA GLU A 126 2.05 15.60 -18.12
C GLU A 126 3.12 16.55 -17.60
N THR A 127 4.30 16.03 -17.25
CA THR A 127 5.44 16.84 -16.78
C THR A 127 5.86 17.86 -17.84
N GLN A 128 5.92 17.45 -19.12
CA GLN A 128 6.24 18.36 -20.21
C GLN A 128 5.17 19.43 -20.41
N ASN A 129 3.88 19.07 -20.30
CA ASN A 129 2.77 20.01 -20.40
C ASN A 129 2.79 21.03 -19.25
N VAL A 130 3.10 20.61 -18.02
CA VAL A 130 3.25 21.53 -16.89
C VAL A 130 4.44 22.45 -17.10
N LEU A 131 5.56 21.95 -17.62
CA LEU A 131 6.74 22.76 -17.88
C LEU A 131 6.49 23.81 -18.96
N THR A 132 5.77 23.48 -20.04
CA THR A 132 5.41 24.46 -21.07
C THR A 132 4.47 25.52 -20.53
N GLN A 133 3.46 25.14 -19.74
CA GLN A 133 2.57 26.10 -19.08
C GLN A 133 3.33 27.02 -18.12
N GLN A 134 4.28 26.51 -17.34
CA GLN A 134 5.13 27.33 -16.47
C GLN A 134 5.97 28.34 -17.27
N LYS A 135 6.54 27.93 -18.41
CA LYS A 135 7.31 28.83 -19.29
C LYS A 135 6.44 29.95 -19.84
N GLU A 136 5.25 29.64 -20.33
CA GLU A 136 4.31 30.64 -20.85
C GLU A 136 3.82 31.59 -19.74
N LEU A 137 3.53 31.06 -18.54
CA LEU A 137 3.16 31.89 -17.40
C LEU A 137 4.29 32.85 -17.00
N HIS A 138 5.53 32.36 -16.96
CA HIS A 138 6.68 33.19 -16.64
C HIS A 138 6.90 34.29 -17.69
N LYS A 139 6.73 33.96 -18.98
CA LYS A 139 6.77 34.96 -20.06
C LYS A 139 5.68 36.02 -19.89
N HIS A 140 4.45 35.61 -19.55
CA HIS A 140 3.36 36.53 -19.30
C HIS A 140 3.63 37.45 -18.08
N GLN A 141 4.21 36.90 -17.01
CA GLN A 141 4.65 37.69 -15.85
C GLN A 141 5.72 38.71 -16.23
N GLN A 142 6.68 38.33 -17.06
CA GLN A 142 7.70 39.27 -17.56
C GLN A 142 7.09 40.39 -18.41
N THR A 143 6.14 40.07 -19.29
CA THR A 143 5.46 41.10 -20.10
C THR A 143 4.65 42.05 -19.23
N MET A 144 3.88 41.53 -18.27
CA MET A 144 3.14 42.35 -17.31
C MET A 144 4.08 43.26 -16.50
N ALA A 145 5.22 42.73 -16.04
CA ALA A 145 6.19 43.52 -15.29
C ALA A 145 6.75 44.68 -16.13
N ALA A 146 7.03 44.44 -17.42
CA ALA A 146 7.49 45.47 -18.35
C ALA A 146 6.42 46.54 -18.59
N GLU A 147 5.16 46.14 -18.78
CA GLU A 147 4.03 47.07 -18.94
C GLU A 147 3.81 47.91 -17.68
N LEU A 148 3.85 47.30 -16.49
CA LEU A 148 3.76 48.01 -15.22
C LEU A 148 4.90 49.03 -15.07
N GLN A 149 6.13 48.65 -15.42
CA GLN A 149 7.28 49.56 -15.37
C GLN A 149 7.08 50.76 -16.32
N LYS A 150 6.52 50.52 -17.51
CA LYS A 150 6.17 51.58 -18.46
C LYS A 150 5.12 52.53 -17.87
N LEU A 151 4.00 52.01 -17.38
CA LEU A 151 2.93 52.82 -16.76
C LEU A 151 3.44 53.64 -15.55
N LEU A 152 4.31 53.05 -14.73
CA LEU A 152 4.95 53.76 -13.61
C LEU A 152 5.85 54.90 -14.10
N SER A 153 6.57 54.71 -15.20
CA SER A 153 7.39 55.77 -15.79
C SER A 153 6.55 56.93 -16.33
N GLU A 154 5.45 56.63 -17.03
CA GLU A 154 4.50 57.62 -17.55
C GLU A 154 3.81 58.39 -16.41
N THR A 155 3.48 57.68 -15.33
CA THR A 155 2.91 58.32 -14.13
C THR A 155 3.91 59.27 -13.49
N ARG A 156 5.19 58.90 -13.41
CA ARG A 156 6.26 59.77 -12.88
C ARG A 156 6.48 60.99 -13.75
N THR A 157 6.47 60.85 -15.08
CA THR A 157 6.62 62.02 -15.98
C THR A 157 5.44 62.96 -15.82
N TYR A 158 4.20 62.44 -15.80
CA TYR A 158 3.01 63.26 -15.58
C TYR A 158 3.03 63.97 -14.22
N GLN A 159 3.42 63.26 -13.15
CA GLN A 159 3.57 63.87 -11.82
C GLN A 159 4.60 65.01 -11.82
N ASN A 160 5.72 64.83 -12.52
CA ASN A 160 6.73 65.87 -12.67
C ASN A 160 6.20 67.08 -13.46
N GLU A 161 5.49 66.86 -14.56
CA GLU A 161 4.87 67.92 -15.35
C GLU A 161 3.83 68.71 -14.53
N VAL A 162 2.96 68.01 -13.80
CA VAL A 162 2.00 68.67 -12.89
C VAL A 162 2.73 69.47 -11.82
N ARG A 163 3.83 68.94 -11.27
CA ARG A 163 4.65 69.65 -10.29
C ARG A 163 5.28 70.90 -10.88
N THR A 164 5.90 70.83 -12.06
CA THR A 164 6.51 72.01 -12.71
C THR A 164 5.46 73.05 -13.08
N HIS A 165 4.29 72.63 -13.56
CA HIS A 165 3.16 73.54 -13.79
C HIS A 165 2.70 74.21 -12.49
N ARG A 166 2.64 73.47 -11.38
CA ARG A 166 2.27 74.02 -10.07
C ARG A 166 3.31 75.00 -9.54
N GLU A 167 4.60 74.68 -9.68
CA GLU A 167 5.72 75.56 -9.32
C GLU A 167 5.70 76.84 -10.17
N GLY A 168 5.50 76.71 -11.49
CA GLY A 168 5.36 77.84 -12.42
C GLY A 168 4.17 78.74 -12.09
N LYS A 169 3.00 78.15 -11.78
CA LYS A 169 1.81 78.89 -11.31
C LYS A 169 2.11 79.64 -10.02
N SER A 170 2.78 79.01 -9.06
CA SER A 170 3.19 79.64 -7.81
C SER A 170 4.16 80.80 -8.03
N ALA A 171 5.15 80.64 -8.92
CA ALA A 171 6.10 81.69 -9.26
C ALA A 171 5.42 82.89 -9.94
N LEU A 172 4.46 82.63 -10.83
CA LEU A 172 3.70 83.68 -11.50
C LEU A 172 2.82 84.46 -10.52
N LYS A 173 2.13 83.77 -9.60
CA LYS A 173 1.38 84.41 -8.49
C LYS A 173 2.29 85.31 -7.64
N ALA A 174 3.48 84.85 -7.31
CA ALA A 174 4.46 85.64 -6.55
C ALA A 174 4.88 86.91 -7.30
N LYS A 175 5.12 86.81 -8.62
CA LYS A 175 5.41 87.99 -9.47
C LYS A 175 4.23 88.96 -9.54
N PHE A 176 3.00 88.47 -9.70
CA PHE A 176 1.81 89.32 -9.71
C PHE A 176 1.60 90.03 -8.37
N ARG A 177 1.78 89.33 -7.24
CA ARG A 177 1.78 89.96 -5.91
C ARG A 177 2.83 91.06 -5.81
N ALA A 178 4.07 90.79 -6.24
CA ALA A 178 5.14 91.78 -6.19
C ALA A 178 4.83 93.03 -7.04
N LEU A 179 4.26 92.86 -8.23
CA LEU A 179 3.81 93.97 -9.08
C LEU A 179 2.67 94.76 -8.44
N LEU A 180 1.67 94.06 -7.88
CA LEU A 180 0.54 94.68 -7.19
C LEU A 180 1.03 95.50 -5.98
N ASP A 181 1.92 94.93 -5.16
CA ASP A 181 2.47 95.59 -3.99
C ASP A 181 3.33 96.80 -4.37
N ASN A 182 4.15 96.71 -5.43
CA ASN A 182 4.92 97.84 -5.93
C ASN A 182 4.00 98.96 -6.45
N TYR A 183 2.96 98.62 -7.23
CA TYR A 183 1.98 99.59 -7.69
C TYR A 183 1.25 100.27 -6.54
N ILE A 184 0.81 99.49 -5.53
CA ILE A 184 0.19 100.03 -4.31
C ILE A 184 1.12 101.01 -3.61
N GLN A 185 2.40 100.65 -3.44
CA GLN A 185 3.41 101.52 -2.83
C GLN A 185 3.61 102.82 -3.61
N GLN A 186 3.76 102.75 -4.93
CA GLN A 186 3.89 103.94 -5.79
C GLN A 186 2.65 104.84 -5.72
N ARG A 187 1.45 104.25 -5.75
CA ARG A 187 0.19 104.99 -5.63
C ARG A 187 0.06 105.68 -4.27
N ASP A 188 0.39 104.98 -3.20
CA ASP A 188 0.30 105.53 -1.84
C ASP A 188 1.33 106.64 -1.60
N ALA A 189 2.51 106.56 -2.25
CA ALA A 189 3.49 107.65 -2.24
C ALA A 189 3.01 108.90 -3.01
N LEU A 190 2.20 108.74 -4.06
CA LEU A 190 1.63 109.84 -4.85
C LEU A 190 0.35 110.45 -4.22
N ASN A 191 -0.44 109.65 -3.49
CA ASN A 191 -1.69 110.06 -2.85
C ASN A 191 -1.56 110.05 -1.32
N THR A 192 -0.86 111.04 -0.76
CA THR A 192 -0.65 111.16 0.70
C THR A 192 -1.90 111.61 1.48
N LEU A 193 -2.98 112.04 0.82
CA LEU A 193 -4.18 112.60 1.47
C LEU A 193 -5.45 111.73 1.47
N THR A 194 -5.48 110.57 0.82
CA THR A 194 -6.71 109.75 0.71
C THR A 194 -6.45 108.25 0.95
N GLN A 195 -6.24 107.85 2.20
CA GLN A 195 -6.26 106.43 2.60
C GLN A 195 -7.51 106.10 3.43
N GLY A 196 -8.61 105.73 2.76
CA GLY A 196 -9.85 105.29 3.40
C GLY A 196 -9.92 103.76 3.60
N ARG A 197 -10.75 103.29 4.54
CA ARG A 197 -10.96 101.86 4.86
C ARG A 197 -11.31 100.99 3.63
N ALA A 198 -12.18 101.49 2.76
CA ALA A 198 -12.59 100.81 1.52
C ALA A 198 -11.42 100.50 0.57
N VAL A 199 -10.35 101.31 0.59
CA VAL A 199 -9.18 101.09 -0.25
C VAL A 199 -8.32 99.93 0.28
N LYS A 200 -8.23 99.77 1.61
CA LYS A 200 -7.52 98.64 2.23
C LYS A 200 -8.28 97.33 2.02
N ASP A 201 -9.60 97.35 2.19
CA ASP A 201 -10.45 96.18 1.95
C ASP A 201 -10.35 95.70 0.50
N LEU A 202 -10.29 96.64 -0.47
CA LEU A 202 -10.09 96.31 -1.88
C LEU A 202 -8.71 95.70 -2.14
N GLN A 203 -7.64 96.24 -1.55
CA GLN A 203 -6.28 95.69 -1.68
C GLN A 203 -6.19 94.26 -1.15
N GLU A 204 -6.81 93.99 0.00
CA GLU A 204 -6.84 92.68 0.62
C GLU A 204 -7.67 91.69 -0.20
N HIS A 205 -8.81 92.13 -0.75
CA HIS A 205 -9.61 91.35 -1.68
C HIS A 205 -8.84 91.00 -2.96
N THR A 206 -8.12 91.96 -3.56
CA THR A 206 -7.30 91.70 -4.76
C THR A 206 -6.14 90.75 -4.46
N ARG A 207 -5.48 90.86 -3.30
CA ARG A 207 -4.45 89.88 -2.88
C ARG A 207 -5.04 88.47 -2.76
N SER A 208 -6.21 88.35 -2.12
CA SER A 208 -6.92 87.08 -1.98
C SER A 208 -7.32 86.49 -3.34
N GLN A 209 -7.77 87.32 -4.29
CA GLN A 209 -8.06 86.86 -5.66
C GLN A 209 -6.81 86.30 -6.35
N VAL A 210 -5.64 86.94 -6.21
CA VAL A 210 -4.37 86.43 -6.78
C VAL A 210 -3.96 85.09 -6.16
N ASP A 211 -4.25 84.90 -4.88
CA ASP A 211 -3.93 83.65 -4.18
C ASP A 211 -4.84 82.50 -4.56
N ASN A 212 -6.09 82.82 -4.87
CA ASN A 212 -7.12 81.85 -5.24
C ASN A 212 -7.12 81.48 -6.74
N LEU A 213 -6.33 82.17 -7.58
CA LEU A 213 -6.18 81.86 -9.02
C LEU A 213 -5.54 80.50 -9.30
#